data_AF-A0A939AD45-F1
#
_entry.id   AF-A0A939AD45-F1
#
_cell.length_a   1.000
_cell.length_b   1.000
_cell.length_c   1.000
_cell.angle_alpha   90.00
_cell.angle_beta   90.00
_cell.angle_gamma   90.00
#
_symmetry.space_group_name_H-M   'P 1'
#
loop_
_entity.id
_entity.type
_entity.pdbx_description
1 polymer ?
#
loop_
_entity_poly.entity_id
_entity_poly.type
_entity_poly.pdbx_seq_one_letter_code
_entity_poly.pdbx_strand_id
1 'polypeptide(L)' 'MSELKTKPSHAGVDVYVQAIPDESRRADCRQLIERLSKATGEAPRMGGDSVVGFGSCHYKGRNGREGDRFLCGLSSRRP' A
#
# COMPACT_ATOMS: atom_id res chain seq x y z
N MET A 1 -3.07 23.45 1.90
CA MET A 1 -3.26 22.27 2.77
C MET A 1 -3.33 21.05 1.86
N SER A 2 -2.19 20.38 1.62
CA SER A 2 -2.19 19.17 0.80
C SER A 2 -2.49 18.00 1.72
N GLU A 3 -3.78 17.72 1.91
CA GLU A 3 -4.21 16.51 2.61
C GLU A 3 -3.63 15.28 1.91
N LEU A 4 -3.14 14.32 2.70
CA LEU A 4 -2.74 13.01 2.19
C LEU A 4 -3.97 12.40 1.47
N LYS A 5 -3.88 12.27 0.14
CA LYS A 5 -4.93 11.64 -0.70
C LYS A 5 -5.16 10.17 -0.35
N THR A 6 -4.26 9.62 0.45
CA THR A 6 -4.14 8.22 0.84
C THR A 6 -5.08 7.89 2.00
N LYS A 7 -6.40 7.96 1.79
CA LYS A 7 -7.39 7.55 2.81
C LYS A 7 -7.48 6.02 2.87
N PRO A 8 -7.64 5.41 4.05
CA PRO A 8 -7.93 3.99 4.15
C PRO A 8 -9.29 3.72 3.49
N SER A 9 -9.26 3.07 2.33
CA SER A 9 -10.47 2.68 1.60
C SER A 9 -10.99 1.35 2.14
N HIS A 10 -12.32 1.21 2.24
CA HIS A 10 -12.99 -0.06 2.53
C HIS A 10 -12.83 -1.10 1.41
N ALA A 11 -12.32 -0.70 0.24
CA ALA A 11 -11.85 -1.64 -0.76
C ALA A 11 -10.68 -2.42 -0.16
N GLY A 12 -10.93 -3.68 0.20
CA GLY A 12 -9.90 -4.58 0.69
C GLY A 12 -8.77 -4.73 -0.34
N VAL A 13 -7.58 -5.05 0.15
CA VAL A 13 -6.41 -5.37 -0.67
C VAL A 13 -6.76 -6.46 -1.71
N ASP A 14 -7.64 -7.40 -1.35
CA ASP A 14 -8.19 -8.41 -2.25
C ASP A 14 -8.92 -7.83 -3.46
N VAL A 15 -9.73 -6.78 -3.26
CA VAL A 15 -10.48 -6.11 -4.34
C VAL A 15 -9.50 -5.44 -5.30
N TYR A 16 -8.47 -4.77 -4.77
CA TYR A 16 -7.43 -4.15 -5.58
C TYR A 16 -6.69 -5.18 -6.44
N VAL A 17 -6.30 -6.32 -5.84
CA VAL A 17 -5.63 -7.40 -6.55
C VAL A 17 -6.56 -8.01 -7.61
N GLN A 18 -7.82 -8.27 -7.28
CA GLN A 18 -8.79 -8.83 -8.24
C GLN A 18 -9.04 -7.88 -9.44
N ALA A 19 -8.98 -6.56 -9.22
CA ALA A 19 -9.12 -5.56 -10.28
C ALA A 19 -7.95 -5.53 -11.28
N ILE A 20 -6.82 -6.22 -10.99
CA ILE A 20 -5.71 -6.35 -11.94
C ILE A 20 -6.16 -7.26 -13.09
N PRO A 21 -6.21 -6.78 -14.35
CA PRO A 21 -6.71 -7.57 -15.48
C PRO A 21 -5.73 -8.67 -15.90
N ASP A 22 -4.43 -8.43 -15.76
CA ASP A 22 -3.36 -9.38 -16.07
C ASP A 22 -3.23 -10.43 -14.95
N GLU A 23 -3.42 -11.69 -15.32
CA GLU A 23 -3.44 -12.81 -14.36
C GLU A 23 -2.06 -13.10 -13.75
N SER A 24 -0.99 -13.02 -14.55
CA SER A 24 0.38 -13.20 -14.08
C SER A 24 0.73 -12.13 -13.05
N ARG A 25 0.45 -10.87 -13.38
CA ARG A 25 0.70 -9.73 -12.50
C ARG A 25 -0.17 -9.76 -11.25
N ARG A 26 -1.39 -10.29 -11.34
CA ARG A 26 -2.25 -10.56 -10.19
C ARG A 26 -1.63 -11.59 -9.26
N ALA A 27 -1.13 -12.70 -9.80
CA ALA A 27 -0.44 -13.73 -9.03
C ALA A 27 0.82 -13.19 -8.34
N ASP A 28 1.63 -12.41 -9.06
CA ASP A 28 2.84 -11.77 -8.52
C ASP A 28 2.49 -10.81 -7.38
N CYS A 29 1.46 -9.97 -7.55
CA CYS A 29 1.02 -9.06 -6.50
C CYS A 29 0.58 -9.83 -5.25
N ARG A 30 -0.14 -10.95 -5.39
CA ARG A 30 -0.53 -11.78 -4.23
C ARG A 30 0.69 -12.34 -3.50
N GLN A 31 1.65 -12.89 -4.24
CA GLN A 31 2.86 -13.44 -3.65
C GLN A 31 3.69 -12.36 -2.93
N LEU A 32 3.80 -11.16 -3.53
CA LEU A 32 4.48 -10.04 -2.91
C LEU A 32 3.76 -9.57 -1.65
N ILE A 33 2.43 -9.51 -1.65
CA ILE A 33 1.64 -9.13 -0.48
C ILE A 33 1.88 -10.11 0.68
N GLU A 34 1.83 -11.40 0.40
CA GLU A 34 2.07 -12.43 1.41
C GLU A 34 3.50 -12.36 1.97
N ARG A 35 4.49 -12.23 1.09
CA ARG A 35 5.91 -12.13 1.50
C ARG A 35 6.18 -10.87 2.31
N LEU A 36 5.64 -9.72 1.90
CA LEU A 36 5.80 -8.46 2.62
C LEU A 36 5.07 -8.48 3.96
N SER A 37 3.88 -9.08 4.03
CA SER A 37 3.18 -9.26 5.31
C SER A 37 3.98 -10.12 6.28
N LYS A 38 4.55 -11.24 5.81
CA LYS A 38 5.43 -12.08 6.63
C LYS A 38 6.73 -11.38 7.04
N ALA A 39 7.34 -10.62 6.14
CA ALA A 39 8.60 -9.92 6.40
C ALA A 39 8.42 -8.73 7.37
N THR A 40 7.30 -8.03 7.28
CA THR A 40 7.00 -6.86 8.13
C THR A 40 6.25 -7.21 9.41
N GLY A 41 5.58 -8.37 9.47
CA GLY A 41 4.67 -8.74 10.56
C GLY A 41 3.37 -7.94 10.57
N GLU A 42 3.12 -7.13 9.54
CA GLU A 42 2.00 -6.20 9.46
C GLU A 42 0.98 -6.66 8.42
N ALA A 43 -0.30 -6.38 8.70
CA ALA A 43 -1.37 -6.64 7.76
C ALA A 43 -1.30 -5.64 6.58
N PRO A 44 -1.53 -6.09 5.33
CA PRO A 44 -1.59 -5.20 4.18
C PRO A 44 -2.78 -4.23 4.33
N ARG A 45 -2.55 -2.95 4.04
CA ARG A 45 -3.59 -1.91 4.06
C ARG A 45 -3.57 -1.12 2.76
N MET A 46 -4.76 -0.68 2.33
CA MET A 46 -4.84 0.22 1.19
C MET A 46 -4.38 1.62 1.57
N GLY A 47 -3.38 2.09 0.82
CA GLY A 47 -2.95 3.46 0.78
C GLY A 47 -3.61 4.20 -0.38
N GLY A 48 -4.73 4.87 -0.13
CA GLY A 48 -5.49 5.54 -1.18
C GLY A 48 -6.04 4.53 -2.18
N ASP A 49 -6.09 4.92 -3.46
CA ASP A 49 -6.82 4.15 -4.47
C ASP A 49 -5.98 3.08 -5.18
N SER A 50 -4.65 3.08 -5.01
CA SER A 50 -3.77 2.26 -5.87
C SER A 50 -2.47 1.77 -5.23
N VAL A 51 -2.31 1.92 -3.91
CA VAL A 51 -1.12 1.46 -3.20
C VAL A 51 -1.54 0.48 -2.13
N VAL A 52 -0.86 -0.65 -2.03
CA VAL A 52 -0.94 -1.57 -0.89
C VAL A 52 0.29 -1.29 -0.03
N GLY A 53 0.08 -0.84 1.20
CA GLY A 53 1.13 -0.52 2.17
C GLY A 53 1.15 -1.48 3.36
N PHE A 54 2.30 -1.56 4.01
CA PHE A 54 2.58 -2.41 5.17
C PHE A 54 3.22 -1.55 6.28
N GLY A 55 2.66 -1.65 7.48
CA GLY A 55 3.04 -0.84 8.63
C GLY A 55 2.86 0.66 8.40
N SER A 56 3.10 1.46 9.43
CA SER A 56 3.06 2.92 9.33
C SER A 56 4.18 3.51 10.18
N CYS A 57 4.98 4.41 9.58
CA CYS A 57 5.92 5.24 10.30
C CYS A 57 5.48 6.70 10.23
N HIS A 58 5.46 7.34 11.40
CA HIS A 58 5.28 8.77 11.51
C HIS A 58 6.64 9.44 11.34
N TYR A 59 6.81 10.22 10.28
CA TYR A 59 8.06 10.94 10.05
C TYR A 59 7.90 12.40 10.47
N LYS A 60 8.93 12.92 11.16
CA LYS A 60 9.04 14.33 11.52
C LYS A 60 10.23 14.94 10.80
N GLY A 61 9.94 15.75 9.79
CA GLY A 61 10.95 16.47 9.03
C GLY A 61 11.50 17.67 9.80
N ARG A 62 12.76 18.03 9.54
CA ARG A 62 13.47 19.16 10.16
C ARG A 62 12.76 20.52 9.98
N ASN A 63 11.88 20.63 8.98
CA ASN A 63 11.17 21.86 8.62
C ASN A 63 9.75 21.93 9.22
N GLY A 64 9.45 21.14 10.25
CA GLY A 64 8.13 21.07 10.89
C GLY A 64 7.05 20.36 10.08
N ARG A 65 7.42 19.70 8.97
CA ARG A 65 6.50 18.86 8.20
C ARG A 65 6.48 17.46 8.79
N GLU A 66 5.31 17.07 9.28
CA GLU A 66 5.02 15.73 9.77
C GLU A 66 4.06 15.02 8.83
N GLY A 67 4.11 13.69 8.83
CA GLY A 67 3.18 12.88 8.08
C GLY A 67 3.38 11.40 8.33
N ASP A 68 2.37 10.63 7.98
CA ASP A 68 2.42 9.17 8.05
C ASP A 68 2.78 8.60 6.69
N ARG A 69 3.67 7.62 6.69
CA ARG A 69 4.05 6.87 5.49
C ARG A 69 4.06 5.38 5.82
N PHE A 70 3.74 4.55 4.83
CA PHE A 70 3.94 3.11 4.97
C PHE A 70 5.44 2.79 5.04
N LEU A 71 5.81 1.77 5.82
CA LEU A 71 7.19 1.30 5.88
C LEU A 71 7.61 0.69 4.54
N CYS A 72 6.72 -0.09 3.95
CA CYS A 72 6.88 -0.69 2.64
C CYS A 72 5.54 -0.67 1.90
N GLY A 73 5.58 -0.70 0.58
CA GLY A 73 4.35 -0.79 -0.21
C GLY A 73 4.61 -1.15 -1.66
N LEU A 74 3.56 -1.62 -2.33
CA LEU A 74 3.56 -1.95 -3.74
C LEU A 74 2.39 -1.26 -4.44
N SER A 75 2.58 -1.01 -5.73
CA SER A 75 1.54 -0.44 -6.58
C SER A 75 1.68 -1.06 -7.96
N SER A 76 0.61 -1.75 -8.37
CA SER A 76 0.43 -2.31 -9.71
C SER A 76 0.11 -1.15 -10.67
N ARG A 77 1.13 -0.48 -11.22
CA ARG A 77 0.97 0.61 -12.19
C ARG A 77 0.81 0.08 -13.61
N ARG A 78 -0.15 0.61 -14.39
CA ARG A 78 -0.22 0.30 -15.83
C ARG A 78 1.12 0.69 -16.48
N PRO A 79 1.62 -0.13 -17.43
CA PRO A 79 2.74 0.28 -18.27
C PRO A 79 2.38 1.51 -19.11
#